data_AF-A0A937PBJ0-F1
#
_entry.id   AF-A0A937PBJ0-F1
#
_cell.length_a   1.000
_cell.length_b   1.000
_cell.length_c   1.000
_cell.angle_alpha   90.00
_cell.angle_beta   90.00
_cell.angle_gamma   90.00
#
_symmetry.space_group_name_H-M   'P 1'
#
loop_
_entity.id
_entity.type
_entity.pdbx_description
1 polymer ?
#
loop_
_entity_poly.entity_id
_entity_poly.type
_entity_poly.pdbx_seq_one_letter_code
_entity_poly.pdbx_strand_id
1 'polypeptide(L)'
;MFRKIWKQVHPSVCSIHFMSKAGTRITTFTGFKIMNYLITDDVIDKFGIPDSVVLRFSMEDGCSERASKNFSFKDFKKKIIRPGGNAAPGYVIICLEDPEFKDIPSLRCSRKINYDIGHPIAILGYQLEQQNLAIKSGIISSFFTNSDGLKYIQIDCSIKQGNAGSPLIDLETEEVVGVIGHRLAGIARSYKELMIIFNQNLSVLNEVQGKFNYDDIDPVQVLIANQNQIKHIATEFYKTANMGVGYAVDLCSLPDYCPDNESAMDLELKYEE
;
A
#
# COMPACT_ATOMS: atom_id res chain seq x y z
N MET A 1 24.59 6.22 -6.63
CA MET A 1 23.24 6.79 -6.46
C MET A 1 22.37 5.91 -5.54
N PHE A 2 21.86 4.75 -5.99
CA PHE A 2 20.92 3.92 -5.21
C PHE A 2 21.38 3.47 -3.82
N ARG A 3 22.68 3.24 -3.60
CA ARG A 3 23.22 2.94 -2.26
C ARG A 3 23.04 4.10 -1.27
N LYS A 4 23.14 5.35 -1.75
CA LYS A 4 22.94 6.56 -0.96
C LYS A 4 21.46 6.69 -0.58
N ILE A 5 20.58 6.57 -1.58
CA ILE A 5 19.12 6.54 -1.39
C ILE A 5 18.72 5.44 -0.42
N TRP A 6 19.25 4.23 -0.56
CA TRP A 6 18.99 3.15 0.38
C TRP A 6 19.32 3.56 1.81
N LYS A 7 20.56 4.00 2.08
CA LYS A 7 21.01 4.40 3.42
C LYS A 7 20.14 5.50 4.04
N GLN A 8 19.68 6.45 3.25
CA GLN A 8 18.86 7.57 3.74
C GLN A 8 17.39 7.19 3.92
N VAL A 9 16.83 6.40 3.01
CA VAL A 9 15.38 6.16 2.93
C VAL A 9 14.96 4.92 3.69
N HIS A 10 15.74 3.83 3.66
CA HIS A 10 15.36 2.55 4.27
C HIS A 10 14.90 2.63 5.72
N PRO A 11 15.51 3.44 6.62
CA PRO A 11 15.13 3.39 8.03
C PRO A 11 13.74 3.97 8.26
N SER A 12 13.25 4.82 7.35
CA SER A 12 11.95 5.48 7.42
C SER A 12 10.84 4.69 6.74
N VAL A 13 11.14 3.56 6.09
CA VAL A 13 10.15 2.73 5.38
C VAL A 13 9.67 1.60 6.28
N CYS A 14 8.35 1.50 6.43
CA CYS A 14 7.65 0.59 7.32
C CYS A 14 6.92 -0.50 6.52
N SER A 15 6.99 -1.75 6.97
CA SER A 15 6.05 -2.79 6.57
C SER A 15 4.85 -2.77 7.50
N ILE A 16 3.66 -2.88 6.93
CA ILE A 16 2.39 -2.95 7.66
C ILE A 16 1.77 -4.31 7.39
N HIS A 17 1.87 -5.23 8.35
CA HIS A 17 1.37 -6.59 8.23
C HIS A 17 0.01 -6.73 8.91
N PHE A 18 -0.98 -7.20 8.15
CA PHE A 18 -2.31 -7.52 8.67
C PHE A 18 -2.37 -9.00 9.01
N MET A 19 -2.69 -9.31 10.26
CA MET A 19 -2.61 -10.66 10.81
C MET A 19 -4.01 -11.19 11.16
N SER A 20 -4.24 -12.46 10.90
CA SER A 20 -5.44 -13.19 11.34
C SER A 20 -5.33 -13.59 12.81
N LYS A 21 -6.45 -14.04 13.40
CA LYS A 21 -6.49 -14.64 14.74
C LYS A 21 -5.55 -15.83 14.90
N ALA A 22 -5.29 -16.55 13.82
CA ALA A 22 -4.39 -17.70 13.81
C ALA A 22 -2.91 -17.30 13.67
N GLY A 23 -2.59 -16.00 13.66
CA GLY A 23 -1.24 -15.50 13.44
C GLY A 23 -0.78 -15.59 11.98
N THR A 24 -1.68 -15.87 11.04
CA THR A 24 -1.37 -15.92 9.61
C THR A 24 -1.42 -14.52 9.01
N ARG A 25 -0.43 -14.17 8.19
CA ARG A 25 -0.43 -12.89 7.46
C ARG A 25 -1.49 -12.92 6.36
N ILE A 26 -2.42 -11.98 6.42
CA ILE A 26 -3.50 -11.81 5.43
C ILE A 26 -2.97 -11.01 4.23
N THR A 27 -2.30 -9.89 4.50
CA THR A 27 -1.72 -9.02 3.48
C THR A 27 -0.63 -8.13 4.09
N THR A 28 0.18 -7.53 3.22
CA THR A 28 1.22 -6.55 3.57
C THR A 28 0.99 -5.27 2.78
N PHE A 29 1.23 -4.14 3.41
CA PHE A 29 1.41 -2.84 2.78
C PHE A 29 2.78 -2.29 3.14
N THR A 30 3.20 -1.30 2.37
CA THR A 30 4.34 -0.45 2.72
C THR A 30 3.79 0.88 3.24
N GLY A 31 4.49 1.51 4.17
CA GLY A 31 4.30 2.92 4.49
C GLY A 31 5.65 3.58 4.71
N PHE A 32 5.65 4.88 4.93
CA PHE A 32 6.88 5.60 5.26
C PHE A 32 6.61 6.75 6.21
N LYS A 33 7.61 7.05 7.05
CA LYS A 33 7.49 8.07 8.09
C LYS A 33 7.79 9.46 7.55
N ILE A 34 6.87 10.39 7.81
CA ILE A 34 7.06 11.83 7.66
C ILE A 34 6.66 12.46 8.98
N MET A 35 7.57 13.25 9.58
CA MET A 35 7.40 13.77 10.94
C MET A 35 6.97 12.64 11.91
N ASN A 36 5.85 12.80 12.63
CA ASN A 36 5.29 11.80 13.54
C ASN A 36 4.14 11.01 12.90
N TYR A 37 4.12 10.90 11.57
CA TYR A 37 3.06 10.26 10.82
C TYR A 37 3.60 9.17 9.91
N LEU A 38 2.86 8.08 9.78
CA LEU A 38 3.07 7.07 8.75
C LEU A 38 2.11 7.36 7.60
N ILE A 39 2.67 7.53 6.41
CA ILE A 39 1.92 7.70 5.18
C ILE A 39 1.86 6.34 4.47
N THR A 40 0.67 5.96 4.01
CA THR A 40 0.45 4.72 3.27
C THR A 40 -0.79 4.87 2.38
N ASP A 41 -1.11 3.83 1.61
CA ASP A 41 -2.20 3.83 0.65
C ASP A 41 -3.59 3.79 1.33
N ASP A 42 -4.58 4.44 0.71
CA ASP A 42 -5.93 4.61 1.26
C ASP A 42 -6.82 3.36 1.27
N VAL A 43 -6.38 2.27 0.64
CA VAL A 43 -7.12 1.01 0.66
C VAL A 43 -6.77 0.13 1.86
N ILE A 44 -5.86 0.57 2.73
CA ILE A 44 -5.33 -0.20 3.86
C ILE A 44 -6.41 -0.74 4.83
N ASP A 45 -7.54 -0.06 4.97
CA ASP A 45 -8.65 -0.47 5.83
C ASP A 45 -9.81 -1.15 5.09
N LYS A 46 -9.65 -1.37 3.78
CA LYS A 46 -10.65 -1.97 2.87
C LYS A 46 -10.45 -3.49 2.70
N PHE A 47 -9.44 -4.10 3.34
CA PHE A 47 -9.15 -5.54 3.23
C PHE A 47 -9.44 -6.30 4.53
N GLY A 48 -10.49 -7.13 4.48
CA GLY A 48 -10.77 -8.12 5.52
C GLY A 48 -11.05 -7.53 6.91
N ILE A 49 -11.16 -8.43 7.89
CA ILE A 49 -11.27 -8.09 9.31
C ILE A 49 -10.07 -8.74 10.01
N PRO A 50 -8.88 -8.13 9.91
CA PRO A 50 -7.68 -8.59 10.61
C PRO A 50 -7.91 -8.52 12.13
N ASP A 51 -7.22 -9.38 12.86
CA ASP A 51 -7.21 -9.38 14.32
C ASP A 51 -6.24 -8.33 14.85
N SER A 52 -5.04 -8.32 14.27
CA SER A 52 -3.95 -7.44 14.65
C SER A 52 -3.18 -6.90 13.45
N VAL A 53 -2.44 -5.82 13.69
CA VAL A 53 -1.62 -5.11 12.71
C VAL A 53 -0.22 -4.92 13.29
N VAL A 54 0.80 -5.38 12.58
CA VAL A 54 2.20 -5.20 12.97
C VAL A 54 2.84 -4.15 12.08
N LEU A 55 3.33 -3.08 12.69
CA LEU A 55 4.19 -2.08 12.05
C LEU A 55 5.63 -2.46 12.32
N ARG A 56 6.48 -2.49 11.29
CA ARG A 56 7.87 -2.91 11.40
C ARG A 56 8.79 -2.10 10.48
N PHE A 57 9.89 -1.60 11.05
CA PHE A 57 10.98 -0.94 10.35
C PHE A 57 12.20 -1.86 10.29
N SER A 58 12.95 -1.77 9.20
CA SER A 58 14.09 -2.66 8.94
C SER A 58 15.44 -1.97 9.16
N MET A 59 16.46 -2.76 9.47
CA MET A 59 17.87 -2.36 9.50
C MET A 59 18.42 -2.21 8.07
N GLU A 60 19.69 -1.80 7.95
CA GLU A 60 20.34 -1.53 6.65
C GLU A 60 20.42 -2.77 5.74
N ASP A 61 20.39 -3.97 6.29
CA ASP A 61 20.32 -5.22 5.51
C ASP A 61 18.95 -5.44 4.84
N GLY A 62 17.96 -4.59 5.15
CA GLY A 62 16.60 -4.66 4.64
C GLY A 62 15.79 -5.82 5.17
N CYS A 63 16.33 -6.64 6.08
CA CYS A 63 15.68 -7.87 6.55
C CYS A 63 15.60 -7.94 8.07
N SER A 64 16.64 -7.52 8.79
CA SER A 64 16.64 -7.50 10.26
C SER A 64 15.74 -6.40 10.79
N GLU A 65 15.11 -6.65 11.92
CA GLU A 65 14.20 -5.69 12.55
C GLU A 65 14.97 -4.57 13.26
N ARG A 66 14.55 -3.33 13.01
CA ARG A 66 15.02 -2.13 13.73
C ARG A 66 14.06 -1.75 14.86
N ALA A 67 12.78 -1.71 14.55
CA ALA A 67 11.70 -1.41 15.49
C ALA A 67 10.42 -2.08 15.00
N SER A 68 9.58 -2.53 15.93
CA SER A 68 8.31 -3.16 15.61
C SER A 68 7.31 -2.96 16.73
N LYS A 69 6.04 -2.86 16.37
CA LYS A 69 4.94 -2.81 17.33
C LYS A 69 3.71 -3.51 16.77
N ASN A 70 3.09 -4.32 17.62
CA ASN A 70 1.84 -5.00 17.32
C ASN A 70 0.67 -4.22 17.93
N PHE A 71 -0.38 -4.00 17.14
CA PHE A 71 -1.60 -3.31 17.52
C PHE A 71 -2.80 -4.23 17.34
N SER A 72 -3.79 -4.12 18.22
CA SER A 72 -5.13 -4.62 17.87
C SER A 72 -5.64 -3.84 16.65
N PHE A 73 -6.42 -4.48 15.78
CA PHE A 73 -6.96 -3.77 14.61
C PHE A 73 -7.83 -2.58 15.00
N LYS A 74 -8.52 -2.66 16.15
CA LYS A 74 -9.32 -1.58 16.72
C LYS A 74 -8.45 -0.37 17.09
N ASP A 75 -7.30 -0.59 17.71
CA ASP A 75 -6.41 0.51 18.12
C ASP A 75 -5.64 1.09 16.94
N PHE A 76 -5.24 0.25 15.99
CA PHE A 76 -4.69 0.71 14.71
C PHE A 76 -5.65 1.67 14.00
N LYS A 77 -6.95 1.32 13.93
CA LYS A 77 -7.96 2.20 13.30
C LYS A 77 -8.12 3.55 13.96
N LYS A 78 -7.97 3.65 15.28
CA LYS A 78 -8.05 4.94 15.99
C LYS A 78 -6.88 5.87 15.66
N LYS A 79 -5.76 5.33 15.20
CA LYS A 79 -4.57 6.10 14.80
C LYS A 79 -4.67 6.65 13.37
N ILE A 80 -5.61 6.14 12.56
CA ILE A 80 -5.81 6.64 11.19
C ILE A 80 -6.45 8.03 11.25
N ILE A 81 -5.72 9.00 10.74
CA ILE A 81 -6.19 10.36 10.48
C ILE A 81 -6.66 10.39 9.03
N ARG A 82 -7.94 10.69 8.86
CA ARG A 82 -8.50 10.95 7.53
C ARG A 82 -8.55 12.46 7.35
N PRO A 83 -7.72 13.03 6.47
CA PRO A 83 -7.80 14.45 6.20
C PRO A 83 -9.20 14.84 5.74
N GLY A 84 -9.74 15.92 6.30
CA GLY A 84 -11.02 16.49 5.89
C GLY A 84 -10.90 17.19 4.54
N GLY A 85 -11.91 17.03 3.68
CA GLY A 85 -11.96 17.65 2.36
C GLY A 85 -13.00 17.01 1.43
N ASN A 86 -13.31 17.67 0.32
CA ASN A 86 -14.30 17.20 -0.66
C ASN A 86 -13.84 15.97 -1.48
N ALA A 87 -12.53 15.65 -1.48
CA ALA A 87 -11.96 14.50 -2.17
C ALA A 87 -10.95 13.77 -1.27
N ALA A 88 -11.01 12.44 -1.25
CA ALA A 88 -10.04 11.61 -0.53
C ALA A 88 -8.68 11.72 -1.22
N PRO A 89 -7.57 11.96 -0.51
CA PRO A 89 -6.29 12.33 -1.12
C PRO A 89 -5.55 11.13 -1.74
N GLY A 90 -6.14 9.94 -1.79
CA GLY A 90 -5.51 8.72 -2.33
C GLY A 90 -4.45 8.08 -1.42
N TYR A 91 -4.28 8.59 -0.20
CA TYR A 91 -3.45 8.01 0.86
C TYR A 91 -4.12 8.20 2.22
N VAL A 92 -3.59 7.54 3.25
CA VAL A 92 -3.98 7.76 4.65
C VAL A 92 -2.78 8.13 5.50
N ILE A 93 -3.06 8.87 6.56
CA ILE A 93 -2.09 9.32 7.55
C ILE A 93 -2.36 8.54 8.83
N ILE A 94 -1.32 7.99 9.45
CA ILE A 94 -1.44 7.24 10.71
C ILE A 94 -0.53 7.88 11.75
N CYS A 95 -1.08 8.25 12.90
CA CYS A 95 -0.31 8.82 14.01
C CYS A 95 0.70 7.80 14.58
N LEU A 96 1.98 8.21 14.65
CA LEU A 96 3.16 7.41 15.02
C LEU A 96 3.83 7.96 16.31
N GLU A 97 3.04 8.24 17.35
CA GLU A 97 3.53 8.76 18.65
C GLU A 97 4.09 7.68 19.59
N ASP A 98 4.05 6.41 19.18
CA ASP A 98 4.52 5.31 20.02
C ASP A 98 6.04 5.42 20.28
N PRO A 99 6.50 5.28 21.55
CA PRO A 99 7.92 5.43 21.91
C PRO A 99 8.88 4.58 21.09
N GLU A 100 8.43 3.39 20.66
CA GLU A 100 9.18 2.45 19.83
C GLU A 100 9.61 3.03 18.48
N PHE A 101 8.94 4.09 18.01
CA PHE A 101 9.21 4.73 16.72
C PHE A 101 9.85 6.11 16.82
N LYS A 102 10.22 6.55 18.03
CA LYS A 102 10.79 7.87 18.28
C LYS A 102 12.11 8.11 17.53
N ASP A 103 12.96 7.09 17.47
CA ASP A 103 14.29 7.15 16.84
C ASP A 103 14.27 6.79 15.34
N ILE A 104 13.07 6.62 14.76
CA ILE A 104 12.92 6.39 13.32
C ILE A 104 13.01 7.74 12.61
N PRO A 105 13.93 7.90 11.64
CA PRO A 105 14.03 9.16 10.91
C PRO A 105 12.81 9.41 10.04
N SER A 106 12.60 10.67 9.67
CA SER A 106 11.50 11.08 8.79
C SER A 106 12.04 11.42 7.41
N LEU A 107 11.28 11.06 6.37
CA LEU A 107 11.57 11.50 5.01
C LEU A 107 11.11 12.93 4.79
N ARG A 108 11.72 13.58 3.79
CA ARG A 108 11.31 14.90 3.30
C ARG A 108 10.36 14.71 2.13
N CYS A 109 9.29 15.49 2.09
CA CYS A 109 8.39 15.56 0.95
C CYS A 109 8.78 16.72 0.04
N SER A 110 8.80 16.45 -1.25
CA SER A 110 8.96 17.49 -2.26
C SER A 110 7.72 18.36 -2.34
N ARG A 111 7.92 19.66 -2.49
CA ARG A 111 6.89 20.64 -2.87
C ARG A 111 6.92 20.94 -4.37
N LYS A 112 7.85 20.34 -5.11
CA LYS A 112 7.98 20.57 -6.55
C LYS A 112 6.75 20.02 -7.25
N ILE A 113 6.05 20.92 -7.91
CA ILE A 113 4.96 20.60 -8.82
C ILE A 113 5.56 20.45 -10.22
N ASN A 114 5.10 19.45 -10.98
CA ASN A 114 5.52 19.15 -12.35
C ASN A 114 6.95 18.60 -12.47
N TYR A 115 7.05 17.28 -12.61
CA TYR A 115 8.28 16.60 -13.00
C TYR A 115 8.27 16.33 -14.51
N ASP A 116 9.44 16.21 -15.11
CA ASP A 116 9.55 15.88 -16.53
C ASP A 116 9.27 14.39 -16.78
N ILE A 117 8.71 14.08 -17.95
CA ILE A 117 8.62 12.70 -18.42
C ILE A 117 10.05 12.21 -18.70
N GLY A 118 10.37 11.02 -18.22
CA GLY A 118 11.72 10.45 -18.22
C GLY A 118 12.50 10.71 -16.95
N HIS A 119 11.97 11.50 -16.00
CA HIS A 119 12.66 11.80 -14.74
C HIS A 119 12.97 10.53 -13.94
N PRO A 120 14.22 10.32 -13.49
CA PRO A 120 14.63 9.10 -12.81
C PRO A 120 14.09 9.03 -11.37
N ILE A 121 13.49 7.89 -11.02
CA ILE A 121 12.87 7.67 -9.71
C ILE A 121 13.33 6.37 -9.06
N ALA A 122 13.11 6.27 -7.75
CA ALA A 122 13.21 5.02 -7.01
C ALA A 122 11.99 4.79 -6.14
N ILE A 123 11.70 3.53 -5.85
CA ILE A 123 10.73 3.13 -4.83
C ILE A 123 11.37 2.18 -3.85
N LEU A 124 11.04 2.31 -2.57
CA LEU A 124 11.42 1.36 -1.53
C LEU A 124 10.18 0.76 -0.93
N GLY A 125 10.05 -0.55 -0.95
CA GLY A 125 8.89 -1.19 -0.36
C GLY A 125 8.98 -2.70 -0.28
N TYR A 126 8.01 -3.26 0.43
CA TYR A 126 7.89 -4.69 0.64
C TYR A 126 7.10 -5.31 -0.51
N GLN A 127 7.38 -6.58 -0.80
CA GLN A 127 6.80 -7.27 -1.94
C GLN A 127 6.24 -8.61 -1.52
N LEU A 128 5.02 -8.90 -1.97
CA LEU A 128 4.35 -10.17 -1.76
C LEU A 128 4.29 -10.51 -0.26
N GLU A 129 4.72 -11.72 0.10
CA GLU A 129 4.83 -12.21 1.47
C GLU A 129 6.26 -12.09 2.02
N GLN A 130 7.17 -11.47 1.25
CA GLN A 130 8.56 -11.33 1.65
C GLN A 130 8.70 -10.34 2.80
N GLN A 131 9.66 -10.62 3.69
CA GLN A 131 9.98 -9.75 4.83
C GLN A 131 11.06 -8.72 4.52
N ASN A 132 11.77 -8.88 3.40
CA ASN A 132 12.82 -7.97 3.01
C ASN A 132 12.25 -6.72 2.32
N LEU A 133 12.74 -5.57 2.77
CA LEU A 133 12.61 -4.31 2.06
C LEU A 133 13.42 -4.40 0.76
N ALA A 134 12.87 -3.87 -0.32
CA ALA A 134 13.52 -3.86 -1.61
C ALA A 134 13.47 -2.47 -2.24
N ILE A 135 14.53 -2.11 -2.95
CA ILE A 135 14.58 -0.91 -3.78
C ILE A 135 14.36 -1.28 -5.24
N LYS A 136 13.55 -0.49 -5.95
CA LYS A 136 13.38 -0.59 -7.41
C LYS A 136 13.62 0.78 -8.03
N SER A 137 14.10 0.76 -9.27
CA SER A 137 14.33 1.96 -10.08
C SER A 137 13.33 2.02 -11.21
N GLY A 138 13.06 3.23 -11.69
CA GLY A 138 12.22 3.47 -12.84
C GLY A 138 12.32 4.91 -13.34
N ILE A 139 11.38 5.28 -14.19
CA ILE A 139 11.22 6.66 -14.67
C ILE A 139 9.76 7.08 -14.55
N ILE A 140 9.52 8.39 -14.54
CA ILE A 140 8.19 8.95 -14.76
C ILE A 140 7.84 8.77 -16.24
N SER A 141 6.73 8.08 -16.52
CA SER A 141 6.27 7.82 -17.89
C SER A 141 5.21 8.80 -18.36
N SER A 142 4.34 9.27 -17.46
CA SER A 142 3.23 10.17 -17.79
C SER A 142 2.58 10.74 -16.53
N PHE A 143 1.66 11.67 -16.72
CA PHE A 143 0.77 12.21 -15.68
C PHE A 143 -0.67 12.15 -16.16
N PHE A 144 -1.61 11.92 -15.23
CA PHE A 144 -3.03 12.07 -15.51
C PHE A 144 -3.81 12.45 -14.25
N THR A 145 -4.97 13.04 -14.45
CA THR A 145 -5.91 13.38 -13.38
C THR A 145 -7.11 12.46 -13.47
N ASN A 146 -7.55 11.87 -12.36
CA ASN A 146 -8.76 11.06 -12.35
C ASN A 146 -10.04 11.94 -12.31
N SER A 147 -11.21 11.29 -12.35
CA SER A 147 -12.52 11.94 -12.22
C SER A 147 -12.69 12.74 -10.93
N ASP A 148 -11.94 12.39 -9.88
CA ASP A 148 -12.03 12.98 -8.55
C ASP A 148 -11.03 14.14 -8.37
N GLY A 149 -10.33 14.54 -9.43
CA GLY A 149 -9.34 15.63 -9.41
C GLY A 149 -7.97 15.25 -8.86
N LEU A 150 -7.73 13.98 -8.50
CA LEU A 150 -6.44 13.50 -8.01
C LEU A 150 -5.44 13.36 -9.16
N LYS A 151 -4.26 13.95 -8.98
CA LYS A 151 -3.13 13.83 -9.88
C LYS A 151 -2.35 12.54 -9.61
N TYR A 152 -2.10 11.79 -10.67
CA TYR A 152 -1.32 10.56 -10.65
C TYR A 152 -0.06 10.71 -11.48
N ILE A 153 1.02 10.17 -10.94
CA ILE A 153 2.30 9.99 -11.62
C ILE A 153 2.34 8.53 -12.08
N GLN A 154 2.34 8.32 -13.39
CA GLN A 154 2.55 7.01 -13.97
C GLN A 154 4.06 6.76 -14.08
N ILE A 155 4.51 5.60 -13.62
CA ILE A 155 5.93 5.22 -13.63
C ILE A 155 6.16 3.90 -14.35
N ASP A 156 7.30 3.78 -15.00
CA ASP A 156 7.80 2.51 -15.56
C ASP A 156 8.67 1.84 -14.50
N CYS A 157 8.04 0.97 -13.71
CA CYS A 157 8.69 0.24 -12.63
C CYS A 157 7.83 -0.98 -12.28
N SER A 158 8.48 -2.12 -11.99
CA SER A 158 7.77 -3.31 -11.51
C SER A 158 7.06 -3.01 -10.19
N ILE A 159 5.73 -3.09 -10.16
CA ILE A 159 4.91 -2.99 -8.95
C ILE A 159 4.29 -4.36 -8.67
N LYS A 160 4.42 -4.81 -7.43
CA LYS A 160 3.82 -6.05 -6.93
C LYS A 160 2.91 -5.73 -5.74
N GLN A 161 2.07 -6.68 -5.33
CA GLN A 161 1.38 -6.59 -4.05
C GLN A 161 2.40 -6.33 -2.93
N GLY A 162 2.02 -5.54 -1.92
CA GLY A 162 2.94 -5.09 -0.86
C GLY A 162 3.57 -3.73 -1.14
N ASN A 163 3.79 -3.36 -2.41
CA ASN A 163 4.35 -2.05 -2.75
C ASN A 163 3.37 -0.89 -2.58
N ALA A 164 2.07 -1.17 -2.44
CA ALA A 164 1.10 -0.13 -2.12
C ALA A 164 1.50 0.59 -0.82
N GLY A 165 1.51 1.92 -0.86
CA GLY A 165 1.98 2.84 0.17
C GLY A 165 3.49 3.09 0.19
N SER A 166 4.26 2.54 -0.76
CA SER A 166 5.70 2.85 -0.87
C SER A 166 5.94 4.30 -1.25
N PRO A 167 7.00 4.95 -0.72
CA PRO A 167 7.40 6.28 -1.19
C PRO A 167 7.96 6.19 -2.62
N LEU A 168 7.50 7.08 -3.49
CA LEU A 168 8.13 7.40 -4.76
C LEU A 168 9.18 8.49 -4.52
N ILE A 169 10.45 8.17 -4.73
CA ILE A 169 11.60 9.01 -4.42
C ILE A 169 12.16 9.61 -5.71
N ASP A 170 12.35 10.91 -5.72
CA ASP A 170 13.18 11.59 -6.71
C ASP A 170 14.65 11.27 -6.43
N LEU A 171 15.33 10.71 -7.43
CA LEU A 171 16.72 10.31 -7.28
C LEU A 171 17.68 11.50 -7.16
N GLU A 172 17.32 12.68 -7.68
CA GLU A 172 18.17 13.87 -7.64
C GLU A 172 18.10 14.59 -6.29
N THR A 173 16.89 14.79 -5.77
CA THR A 173 16.65 15.56 -4.54
C THR A 173 16.57 14.68 -3.28
N GLU A 174 16.38 13.37 -3.46
CA GLU A 174 16.20 12.39 -2.38
C GLU A 174 14.91 12.61 -1.59
N GLU A 175 13.95 13.35 -2.16
CA GLU A 175 12.67 13.69 -1.58
C GLU A 175 11.56 12.77 -2.09
N VAL A 176 10.53 12.58 -1.25
CA VAL A 176 9.33 11.84 -1.63
C VAL A 176 8.43 12.72 -2.49
N VAL A 177 8.08 12.25 -3.69
CA VAL A 177 7.25 12.96 -4.66
C VAL A 177 5.84 12.37 -4.77
N GLY A 178 5.64 11.15 -4.27
CA GLY A 178 4.36 10.47 -4.35
C GLY A 178 4.25 9.23 -3.47
N VAL A 179 3.03 8.72 -3.33
CA VAL A 179 2.73 7.44 -2.68
C VAL A 179 2.32 6.44 -3.73
N ILE A 180 2.99 5.31 -3.82
CA ILE A 180 2.58 4.23 -4.72
C ILE A 180 1.20 3.73 -4.33
N GLY A 181 0.24 3.92 -5.23
CA GLY A 181 -1.13 3.54 -5.01
C GLY A 181 -1.35 2.04 -5.25
N HIS A 182 -2.36 1.46 -4.62
CA HIS A 182 -2.89 0.14 -4.93
C HIS A 182 -3.73 0.16 -6.23
N ARG A 183 -3.52 1.11 -7.16
CA ARG A 183 -4.22 1.12 -8.45
C ARG A 183 -3.65 0.08 -9.42
N LEU A 184 -3.67 -1.17 -8.96
CA LEU A 184 -4.03 -2.39 -9.69
C LEU A 184 -5.46 -2.32 -10.27
N ALA A 185 -6.04 -1.14 -10.54
CA ALA A 185 -7.49 -0.91 -10.57
C ALA A 185 -8.25 -1.83 -11.55
N GLY A 186 -7.64 -2.22 -12.68
CA GLY A 186 -8.20 -3.24 -13.56
C GLY A 186 -8.13 -4.65 -12.95
N ILE A 187 -6.92 -5.12 -12.63
CA ILE A 187 -6.67 -6.48 -12.14
C ILE A 187 -7.36 -6.73 -10.78
N ALA A 188 -7.25 -5.78 -9.84
CA ALA A 188 -7.89 -5.86 -8.53
C ALA A 188 -9.43 -5.83 -8.64
N ARG A 189 -9.99 -5.11 -9.61
CA ARG A 189 -11.44 -5.12 -9.87
C ARG A 189 -11.88 -6.46 -10.44
N SER A 190 -11.19 -6.95 -11.47
CA SER A 190 -11.49 -8.26 -12.06
C SER A 190 -11.35 -9.40 -11.03
N TYR A 191 -10.33 -9.33 -10.17
CA TYR A 191 -10.18 -10.27 -9.06
C TYR A 191 -11.33 -10.18 -8.05
N LYS A 192 -11.75 -8.97 -7.64
CA LYS A 192 -12.89 -8.78 -6.74
C LYS A 192 -14.19 -9.32 -7.35
N GLU A 193 -14.46 -9.03 -8.61
CA GLU A 193 -15.62 -9.55 -9.35
C GLU A 193 -15.59 -11.08 -9.41
N LEU A 194 -14.44 -11.68 -9.69
CA LEU A 194 -14.26 -13.12 -9.69
C LEU A 194 -14.52 -13.74 -8.31
N MET A 195 -14.02 -13.13 -7.23
CA MET A 195 -14.28 -13.57 -5.86
C MET A 195 -15.76 -13.48 -5.48
N ILE A 196 -16.47 -12.45 -5.94
CA ILE A 196 -17.93 -12.33 -5.73
C ILE A 196 -18.64 -13.50 -6.40
N ILE A 197 -18.31 -13.83 -7.64
CA ILE A 197 -18.89 -14.97 -8.38
C ILE A 197 -18.66 -16.28 -7.62
N PHE A 198 -17.43 -16.56 -7.16
CA PHE A 198 -17.15 -17.78 -6.40
C PHE A 198 -17.93 -17.84 -5.09
N ASN A 199 -18.03 -16.74 -4.36
CA ASN A 199 -18.77 -16.70 -3.10
C ASN A 199 -20.29 -16.89 -3.33
N GLN A 200 -20.83 -16.32 -4.41
CA GLN A 200 -22.23 -16.54 -4.80
C GLN A 200 -22.48 -18.01 -5.17
N ASN A 201 -21.61 -18.60 -5.99
CA ASN A 201 -21.70 -20.02 -6.33
C ASN A 201 -21.64 -20.93 -5.10
N LEU A 202 -20.71 -20.67 -4.18
CA LEU A 202 -20.59 -21.40 -2.92
C LEU A 202 -21.86 -21.27 -2.07
N SER A 203 -22.47 -20.08 -2.00
CA SER A 203 -23.74 -19.88 -1.28
C SER A 203 -24.85 -20.78 -1.85
N VAL A 204 -25.04 -20.75 -3.17
CA VAL A 204 -26.06 -21.57 -3.85
C VAL A 204 -25.79 -23.06 -3.66
N LEU A 205 -24.54 -23.51 -3.78
CA LEU A 205 -24.17 -24.91 -3.59
C LEU A 205 -24.41 -25.37 -2.15
N ASN A 206 -24.05 -24.56 -1.15
CA ASN A 206 -24.29 -24.89 0.26
C ASN A 206 -25.79 -25.03 0.57
N GLU A 207 -26.67 -24.26 -0.09
CA GLU A 207 -28.13 -24.36 0.09
C GLU A 207 -28.73 -25.65 -0.46
N VAL A 208 -28.08 -26.29 -1.45
CA VAL A 208 -28.54 -27.53 -2.07
C VAL A 208 -27.77 -28.77 -1.64
N GLN A 209 -26.71 -28.60 -0.83
CA GLN A 209 -25.92 -29.69 -0.26
C GLN A 209 -26.82 -30.67 0.52
N GLY A 210 -26.58 -31.96 0.33
CA GLY A 210 -27.31 -33.04 0.99
C GLY A 210 -28.74 -33.26 0.47
N LYS A 211 -29.22 -32.48 -0.51
CA LYS A 211 -30.55 -32.68 -1.12
C LYS A 211 -30.54 -33.71 -2.25
N PHE A 212 -29.38 -33.99 -2.83
CA PHE A 212 -29.20 -34.96 -3.91
C PHE A 212 -28.05 -35.90 -3.56
N ASN A 213 -28.36 -37.18 -3.37
CA ASN A 213 -27.36 -38.23 -3.17
C ASN A 213 -27.44 -39.21 -4.35
N TYR A 214 -26.30 -39.52 -4.94
CA TYR A 214 -26.15 -40.55 -5.98
C TYR A 214 -25.11 -41.55 -5.50
N ASP A 215 -25.50 -42.80 -5.28
CA ASP A 215 -24.63 -43.87 -4.77
C ASP A 215 -23.77 -43.44 -3.56
N ASP A 216 -24.44 -42.89 -2.52
CA ASP A 216 -23.82 -42.35 -1.29
C ASP A 216 -22.85 -41.16 -1.47
N ILE A 217 -22.74 -40.63 -2.70
CA ILE A 217 -21.96 -39.45 -3.02
C ILE A 217 -22.89 -38.26 -3.22
N ASP A 218 -22.59 -37.15 -2.53
CA ASP A 218 -23.20 -35.85 -2.79
C ASP A 218 -22.33 -35.10 -3.82
N PRO A 219 -22.73 -35.03 -5.11
CA PRO A 219 -21.96 -34.35 -6.15
C PRO A 219 -21.80 -32.84 -5.86
N VAL A 220 -22.69 -32.25 -5.05
CA VAL A 220 -22.59 -30.84 -4.63
C VAL A 220 -21.35 -30.63 -3.77
N GLN A 221 -20.96 -31.59 -2.93
CA GLN A 221 -19.73 -31.48 -2.13
C GLN A 221 -18.48 -31.42 -3.01
N VAL A 222 -18.45 -32.19 -4.10
CA VAL A 222 -17.35 -32.15 -5.08
C VAL A 222 -17.28 -30.77 -5.75
N LEU A 223 -18.43 -30.19 -6.11
CA LEU A 223 -18.49 -28.84 -6.67
C LEU A 223 -18.05 -27.76 -5.67
N ILE A 224 -18.45 -27.86 -4.41
CA ILE A 224 -18.00 -26.96 -3.33
C ILE A 224 -16.48 -27.03 -3.17
N ALA A 225 -15.91 -28.24 -3.13
CA ALA A 225 -14.48 -28.44 -3.03
C ALA A 225 -13.74 -27.82 -4.24
N ASN A 226 -14.26 -28.01 -5.46
CA ASN A 226 -13.71 -27.42 -6.67
C ASN A 226 -13.76 -25.88 -6.65
N GLN A 227 -14.90 -25.28 -6.28
CA GLN A 227 -15.01 -23.81 -6.15
C GLN A 227 -13.99 -23.25 -5.15
N ASN A 228 -13.77 -23.93 -4.01
CA ASN A 228 -12.75 -23.52 -3.05
C ASN A 228 -11.32 -23.64 -3.60
N GLN A 229 -11.02 -24.68 -4.38
CA GLN A 229 -9.72 -24.84 -5.05
C GLN A 229 -9.48 -23.74 -6.08
N ILE A 230 -10.45 -23.46 -6.95
CA ILE A 230 -10.33 -22.38 -7.95
C ILE A 230 -10.18 -21.03 -7.26
N LYS A 231 -10.94 -20.78 -6.19
CA LYS A 231 -10.82 -19.56 -5.38
C LYS A 231 -9.41 -19.39 -4.80
N HIS A 232 -8.81 -20.48 -4.31
CA HIS A 232 -7.41 -20.48 -3.85
C HIS A 232 -6.44 -20.17 -4.99
N ILE A 233 -6.56 -20.85 -6.13
CA ILE A 233 -5.71 -20.63 -7.32
C ILE A 233 -5.80 -19.18 -7.81
N ALA A 234 -7.01 -18.62 -7.90
CA ALA A 234 -7.23 -17.24 -8.30
C ALA A 234 -6.59 -16.24 -7.31
N THR A 235 -6.60 -16.55 -6.01
CA THR A 235 -5.91 -15.76 -4.98
C THR A 235 -4.41 -15.74 -5.22
N GLU A 236 -3.81 -16.90 -5.51
CA GLU A 236 -2.36 -17.01 -5.78
C GLU A 236 -1.96 -16.32 -7.09
N PHE A 237 -2.78 -16.41 -8.15
CA PHE A 237 -2.56 -15.65 -9.39
C PHE A 237 -2.59 -14.15 -9.14
N TYR A 238 -3.56 -13.67 -8.36
CA TYR A 238 -3.66 -12.26 -8.03
C TYR A 238 -2.45 -11.78 -7.24
N LYS A 239 -2.00 -12.55 -6.24
CA LYS A 239 -0.80 -12.22 -5.44
C LYS A 239 0.45 -12.15 -6.31
N THR A 240 0.61 -13.08 -7.25
CA THR A 240 1.84 -13.21 -8.07
C THR A 240 1.85 -12.30 -9.30
N ALA A 241 0.74 -11.64 -9.62
CA ALA A 241 0.67 -10.70 -10.72
C ALA A 241 1.68 -9.55 -10.56
N ASN A 242 2.55 -9.39 -11.57
CA ASN A 242 3.52 -8.32 -11.64
C ASN A 242 3.06 -7.28 -12.67
N MET A 243 2.99 -6.01 -12.27
CA MET A 243 2.70 -4.92 -13.19
C MET A 243 4.01 -4.26 -13.60
N GLY A 244 4.24 -4.06 -14.90
CA GLY A 244 5.37 -3.26 -15.40
C GLY A 244 5.20 -1.75 -15.19
N VAL A 245 3.96 -1.30 -14.97
CA VAL A 245 3.63 0.12 -14.77
C VAL A 245 3.07 0.32 -13.37
N GLY A 246 3.57 1.36 -12.69
CA GLY A 246 3.08 1.82 -11.40
C GLY A 246 2.32 3.14 -11.50
N TYR A 247 1.51 3.40 -10.48
CA TYR A 247 0.81 4.67 -10.31
C TYR A 247 1.06 5.18 -8.90
N ALA A 248 1.60 6.39 -8.79
CA ALA A 248 1.72 7.09 -7.53
C ALA A 248 0.71 8.24 -7.46
N VAL A 249 0.12 8.46 -6.30
CA VAL A 249 -0.61 9.70 -6.02
C VAL A 249 0.41 10.77 -5.64
N ASP A 250 0.26 11.95 -6.24
CA ASP A 250 1.10 13.12 -5.96
C ASP A 250 0.94 13.56 -4.50
N LEU A 251 2.06 13.85 -3.83
CA LEU A 251 2.11 14.30 -2.43
C LEU A 251 2.24 15.81 -2.25
N CYS A 252 2.15 16.62 -3.31
CA CYS A 252 2.28 18.08 -3.21
C CYS A 252 1.36 18.72 -2.15
N SER A 253 0.19 18.12 -1.86
CA SER A 253 -0.77 18.60 -0.86
C SER A 253 -0.62 17.97 0.54
N LEU A 254 0.30 17.02 0.74
CA LEU A 254 0.52 16.39 2.05
C LEU A 254 0.79 17.39 3.19
N PRO A 255 1.56 18.46 2.97
CA PRO A 255 1.76 19.49 3.98
C PRO A 255 0.47 20.06 4.56
N ASP A 256 -0.58 20.18 3.76
CA ASP A 256 -1.88 20.77 4.13
C ASP A 256 -2.68 19.86 5.08
N TYR A 257 -2.28 18.58 5.18
CA TYR A 257 -3.00 17.55 5.93
C TYR A 257 -2.29 17.09 7.19
N CYS A 258 -1.04 17.51 7.42
CA CYS A 258 -0.29 17.20 8.62
C CYS A 258 -0.62 18.25 9.72
N PRO A 259 -1.28 17.86 10.83
CA PRO A 259 -1.75 18.80 11.86
C PRO A 259 -0.67 19.70 12.46
N ASP A 260 0.57 19.22 12.53
CA ASP A 260 1.69 19.93 13.20
C ASP A 260 2.48 20.84 12.26
N ASN A 261 2.02 21.05 11.03
CA ASN A 261 2.80 21.68 9.97
C ASN A 261 2.65 23.22 9.91
N GLU A 262 2.59 23.88 11.06
CA GLU A 262 2.56 25.35 11.14
C GLU A 262 3.90 26.01 10.71
N SER A 263 4.96 25.23 10.47
CA SER A 263 6.33 25.73 10.27
C SER A 263 6.82 25.79 8.81
N ALA A 264 5.92 25.76 7.82
CA ALA A 264 6.32 25.89 6.42
C ALA A 264 5.43 26.83 5.59
N MET A 265 4.93 27.88 6.26
CA MET A 265 4.22 29.04 5.68
C MET A 265 5.13 30.16 5.17
N ASP A 266 6.45 29.97 5.17
CA ASP A 266 7.39 30.92 4.55
C ASP A 266 7.92 30.36 3.23
N LEU A 267 7.25 30.68 2.13
CA LEU A 267 7.87 30.83 0.82
C LEU A 267 6.95 31.73 -0.01
N GLU A 268 7.34 32.99 -0.04
CA GLU A 268 6.78 34.03 -0.89
C GLU A 268 6.58 33.50 -2.32
N LEU A 269 5.33 33.56 -2.79
CA LEU A 269 4.98 33.51 -4.19
C LEU A 269 5.68 34.68 -4.92
N LYS A 270 6.91 34.46 -5.38
CA LYS A 270 7.46 35.25 -6.48
C LYS A 270 7.01 34.60 -7.78
N TYR A 271 5.84 35.04 -8.24
CA TYR A 271 5.56 35.06 -9.67
C TYR A 271 6.48 36.12 -10.28
N GLU A 272 7.46 35.70 -11.07
CA GLU A 272 8.09 36.59 -12.05
C GLU A 272 7.41 36.36 -13.40
N GLU A 273 7.09 37.48 -14.04
CA GLU A 273 6.25 37.70 -15.23
C GLU A 273 6.75 37.01 -16.51
#